data_AF-A0A093GF07-F1
#
_entry.id   AF-A0A093GF07-F1
#
_cell.length_a   1.000
_cell.length_b   1.000
_cell.length_c   1.000
_cell.angle_alpha   90.00
_cell.angle_beta   90.00
_cell.angle_gamma   90.00
#
_symmetry.space_group_name_H-M   'P 1'
#
loop_
_entity.id
_entity.type
_entity.pdbx_description
1 polymer ?
#
loop_
_entity_poly.entity_id
_entity_poly.type
_entity_poly.pdbx_seq_one_letter_code
_entity_poly.pdbx_strand_id
1 'polypeptide(L)'
;YPSGNLAVVVVRHKAQLVCIVQEDKPSKAKIQAVFQSRGRSTCYYPSGTTWINMDPRGGQYFNQQGNRVRRWRWPSTLMPSEPQVPLSPIFISLNQYVGVRILEQDKIIISFLAMGRQVKFNVGTKVQVSSWLRPPTPPGEGELLLLAFRVRILRLLDRLRGCLTFPSTEQWDKIKPPAFLTTETWKILDLCTCPGVSKELRSLVQAIVNA
;
A
#
# COMPACT_ATOMS: atom_id res chain seq x y z
N TYR A 1 23.29 8.20 17.84
CA TYR A 1 24.32 7.90 16.83
C TYR A 1 25.69 8.20 17.40
N PRO A 2 26.81 7.69 16.82
CA PRO A 2 28.15 8.09 17.24
C PRO A 2 28.38 9.60 17.18
N SER A 3 27.68 10.30 16.30
CA SER A 3 27.60 11.75 16.17
C SER A 3 26.95 12.48 17.36
N GLY A 4 26.31 11.76 18.29
CA GLY A 4 25.46 12.34 19.34
C GLY A 4 24.01 12.60 18.94
N ASN A 5 23.66 12.49 17.66
CA ASN A 5 22.28 12.71 17.19
C ASN A 5 21.33 11.58 17.62
N LEU A 6 20.04 11.90 17.74
CA LEU A 6 19.00 10.95 18.12
C LEU A 6 18.80 9.88 17.03
N ALA A 7 18.86 8.61 17.42
CA ALA A 7 18.71 7.50 16.47
C ALA A 7 17.31 6.89 16.47
N VAL A 8 16.83 6.52 17.64
CA VAL A 8 15.56 5.83 17.82
C VAL A 8 14.82 6.44 19.00
N VAL A 9 13.53 6.69 18.82
CA VAL A 9 12.62 7.10 19.88
C VAL A 9 11.53 6.05 20.00
N VAL A 10 11.28 5.57 21.20
CA VAL A 10 10.14 4.70 21.50
C VAL A 10 9.20 5.46 22.41
N VAL A 11 7.99 5.72 21.92
CA VAL A 11 6.94 6.43 22.66
C VAL A 11 5.84 5.44 23.02
N ARG A 12 5.37 5.50 24.27
CA ARG A 12 4.21 4.74 24.73
C ARG A 12 3.03 5.68 24.98
N HIS A 13 1.89 5.37 24.39
CA HIS A 13 0.62 6.02 24.71
C HIS A 13 -0.43 4.94 25.02
N LYS A 14 -0.86 4.89 26.28
CA LYS A 14 -1.73 3.81 26.80
C LYS A 14 -1.09 2.42 26.54
N ALA A 15 -1.80 1.56 25.81
CA ALA A 15 -1.35 0.22 25.39
C ALA A 15 -0.65 0.22 24.02
N GLN A 16 -0.41 1.38 23.40
CA GLN A 16 0.22 1.50 22.09
C GLN A 16 1.66 1.96 22.21
N LEU A 17 2.54 1.35 21.43
CA LEU A 17 3.94 1.73 21.29
C LEU A 17 4.19 2.19 19.86
N VAL A 18 4.97 3.24 19.71
CA VAL A 18 5.47 3.74 18.43
C VAL A 18 6.97 3.85 18.51
N CYS A 19 7.67 3.11 17.65
CA CYS A 19 9.10 3.21 17.45
C CYS A 19 9.37 4.05 16.21
N ILE A 20 10.16 5.11 16.36
CA ILE A 20 10.52 6.05 15.30
C ILE A 20 12.03 6.01 15.14
N VAL A 21 12.50 5.78 13.91
CA VAL A 21 13.91 5.88 13.54
C VAL A 21 14.13 7.23 12.85
N GLN A 22 15.15 7.98 13.26
CA GLN A 22 15.49 9.29 12.70
C GLN A 22 16.81 9.26 11.94
N GLU A 23 16.97 10.19 10.99
CA GLU A 23 18.25 10.44 10.32
C GLU A 23 19.32 10.88 11.31
N ASP A 24 20.58 10.55 11.01
CA ASP A 24 21.74 11.05 11.72
C ASP A 24 22.04 12.51 11.31
N LYS A 25 21.20 13.45 11.77
CA LYS A 25 21.36 14.89 11.54
C LYS A 25 21.11 15.71 12.81
N PRO A 26 21.84 16.82 13.00
CA PRO A 26 21.71 17.65 14.20
C PRO A 26 20.44 18.51 14.24
N SER A 27 19.91 18.91 13.08
CA SER A 27 18.67 19.68 13.00
C SER A 27 17.78 19.18 11.86
N LYS A 28 16.46 19.31 12.03
CA LYS A 28 15.44 18.90 11.06
C LYS A 28 15.64 17.45 10.57
N ALA A 29 16.05 16.55 11.47
CA ALA A 29 16.23 15.14 11.16
C ALA A 29 14.92 14.54 10.65
N LYS A 30 14.96 13.93 9.47
CA LYS A 30 13.79 13.27 8.89
C LYS A 30 13.56 11.93 9.55
N ILE A 31 12.30 11.50 9.55
CA ILE A 31 11.92 10.16 9.97
C ILE A 31 12.29 9.17 8.87
N GLN A 32 13.06 8.15 9.21
CA GLN A 32 13.44 7.08 8.29
C GLN A 32 12.54 5.85 8.41
N ALA A 33 11.96 5.60 9.58
CA ALA A 33 10.95 4.56 9.74
C ALA A 33 10.05 4.81 10.95
N VAL A 34 8.82 4.29 10.88
CA VAL A 34 7.85 4.27 11.98
C VAL A 34 7.29 2.86 12.09
N PHE A 35 7.28 2.31 13.30
CA PHE A 35 6.66 1.02 13.62
C PHE A 35 5.69 1.19 14.78
N GLN A 36 4.45 0.80 14.57
CA GLN A 36 3.40 0.88 15.58
C GLN A 36 3.05 -0.52 16.07
N SER A 37 2.79 -0.67 17.37
CA SER A 37 2.39 -1.96 17.96
C SER A 37 1.04 -2.50 17.46
N ARG A 38 0.29 -1.71 16.67
CA ARG A 38 -0.90 -2.16 15.94
C ARG A 38 -0.59 -2.78 14.57
N GLY A 39 0.68 -3.09 14.29
CA GLY A 39 1.11 -3.75 13.06
C GLY A 39 1.17 -2.83 11.85
N ARG A 40 1.02 -1.50 12.02
CA ARG A 40 1.26 -0.52 10.97
C ARG A 40 2.71 -0.07 11.01
N SER A 41 3.37 -0.03 9.87
CA SER A 41 4.74 0.44 9.78
C SER A 41 5.10 0.96 8.41
N THR A 42 5.99 1.93 8.38
CA THR A 42 6.45 2.56 7.14
C THR A 42 7.93 2.83 7.23
N CYS A 43 8.67 2.52 6.17
CA CYS A 43 10.09 2.85 6.01
C CYS A 43 10.26 3.76 4.81
N TYR A 44 11.21 4.68 4.87
CA TYR A 44 11.50 5.65 3.83
C TYR A 44 12.91 5.47 3.28
N TYR A 45 13.06 5.77 2.00
CA TYR A 45 14.38 6.02 1.42
C TYR A 45 14.98 7.32 2.01
N PRO A 46 16.31 7.51 1.92
CA PRO A 46 16.94 8.79 2.29
C PRO A 46 16.38 10.01 1.51
N SER A 47 15.80 9.79 0.32
CA SER A 47 15.08 10.83 -0.43
C SER A 47 13.80 11.31 0.28
N GLY A 48 13.24 10.50 1.18
CA GLY A 48 11.93 10.68 1.79
C GLY A 48 10.80 9.92 1.08
N THR A 49 11.08 9.28 -0.07
CA THR A 49 10.09 8.43 -0.75
C THR A 49 9.78 7.20 0.09
N THR A 50 8.53 6.75 0.11
CA THR A 50 8.16 5.50 0.79
C THR A 50 8.90 4.33 0.16
N TRP A 51 9.56 3.53 0.99
CA TRP A 51 10.24 2.30 0.60
C TRP A 51 9.36 1.08 0.90
N ILE A 52 8.85 1.02 2.12
CA ILE A 52 8.02 -0.09 2.59
C ILE A 52 6.82 0.49 3.34
N ASN A 53 5.64 -0.06 3.09
CA ASN A 53 4.45 0.21 3.88
C ASN A 53 3.77 -1.11 4.25
N MET A 54 3.46 -1.31 5.53
CA MET A 54 2.89 -2.54 6.05
C MET A 54 1.74 -2.26 7.01
N ASP A 55 0.79 -3.18 7.02
CA ASP A 55 -0.32 -3.23 7.95
C ASP A 55 -0.52 -4.68 8.45
N PRO A 56 -1.49 -4.94 9.35
CA PRO A 56 -1.77 -6.30 9.82
C PRO A 56 -2.18 -7.32 8.74
N ARG A 57 -2.50 -6.90 7.51
CA ARG A 57 -2.89 -7.79 6.40
C ARG A 57 -1.70 -8.16 5.52
N GLY A 58 -0.69 -7.30 5.43
CA GLY A 58 0.48 -7.55 4.61
C GLY A 58 1.37 -6.33 4.44
N GLY A 59 2.04 -6.25 3.30
CA GLY A 59 2.89 -5.12 2.98
C GLY A 59 3.15 -4.92 1.50
N GLN A 60 3.73 -3.77 1.21
CA GLN A 60 4.10 -3.30 -0.11
C GLN A 60 5.53 -2.79 -0.09
N TYR A 61 6.26 -3.11 -1.16
CA TYR A 61 7.61 -2.65 -1.42
C TYR A 61 7.59 -1.73 -2.63
N PHE A 62 8.19 -0.55 -2.49
CA PHE A 62 8.26 0.48 -3.50
C PHE A 62 9.71 0.74 -3.90
N ASN A 63 9.92 1.20 -5.13
CA ASN A 63 11.22 1.70 -5.57
C ASN A 63 11.40 3.18 -5.22
N GLN A 64 12.57 3.75 -5.52
CA GLN A 64 12.88 5.16 -5.22
C GLN A 64 11.98 6.16 -5.96
N GLN A 65 11.39 5.75 -7.09
CA GLN A 65 10.41 6.54 -7.84
C GLN A 65 8.99 6.45 -7.26
N GLY A 66 8.78 5.67 -6.20
CA GLY A 66 7.48 5.46 -5.56
C GLY A 66 6.60 4.44 -6.26
N ASN A 67 7.10 3.73 -7.27
CA ASN A 67 6.36 2.68 -7.95
C ASN A 67 6.36 1.40 -7.11
N ARG A 68 5.20 0.73 -7.00
CA ARG A 68 5.08 -0.53 -6.28
C ARG A 68 5.73 -1.66 -7.07
N VAL A 69 6.75 -2.30 -6.48
CA VAL A 69 7.51 -3.40 -7.10
C VAL A 69 7.05 -4.75 -6.57
N ARG A 70 6.72 -4.85 -5.27
CA ARG A 70 6.28 -6.11 -4.66
C ARG A 70 5.14 -5.88 -3.67
N ARG A 71 4.33 -6.91 -3.47
CA ARG A 71 3.28 -6.98 -2.46
C ARG A 71 3.27 -8.38 -1.86
N TRP A 72 3.04 -8.47 -0.56
CA TRP A 72 2.83 -9.73 0.13
C TRP A 72 1.65 -9.61 1.09
N ARG A 73 1.16 -10.77 1.53
CA ARG A 73 0.18 -10.89 2.61
C ARG A 73 0.80 -11.67 3.76
N TRP A 74 0.41 -11.34 4.98
CA TRP A 74 0.75 -12.17 6.13
C TRP A 74 -0.11 -13.43 6.11
N PRO A 75 0.43 -14.60 6.50
CA PRO A 75 -0.38 -15.80 6.70
C PRO A 75 -1.51 -15.50 7.68
N SER A 76 -2.76 -15.78 7.28
CA SER A 76 -3.95 -15.55 8.09
C SER A 76 -4.79 -16.82 8.13
N THR A 77 -5.18 -17.24 9.33
CA THR A 77 -6.08 -18.37 9.56
C THR A 77 -7.53 -18.06 9.20
N LEU A 78 -7.88 -16.77 9.03
CA LEU A 78 -9.25 -16.29 8.84
C LEU A 78 -9.66 -16.16 7.37
N MET A 79 -8.69 -16.03 6.46
CA MET A 79 -8.93 -15.86 5.02
C MET A 79 -8.05 -16.81 4.20
N PRO A 80 -8.28 -18.14 4.28
CA PRO A 80 -7.51 -19.14 3.54
C PRO A 80 -7.79 -19.15 2.03
N SER A 81 -8.87 -18.52 1.55
CA SER A 81 -9.34 -18.62 0.16
C SER A 81 -8.76 -17.60 -0.82
N GLU A 82 -8.02 -16.58 -0.36
CA GLU A 82 -7.38 -15.61 -1.26
C GLU A 82 -5.97 -16.06 -1.68
N PRO A 83 -5.53 -15.79 -2.93
CA PRO A 83 -4.14 -15.98 -3.32
C PRO A 83 -3.22 -15.17 -2.41
N GLN A 84 -2.42 -15.86 -1.60
CA GLN A 84 -1.43 -15.25 -0.72
C GLN A 84 -0.07 -15.32 -1.40
N VAL A 85 0.48 -14.16 -1.79
CA VAL A 85 1.90 -14.07 -2.13
C VAL A 85 2.67 -14.02 -0.80
N PRO A 86 3.46 -15.05 -0.46
CA PRO A 86 4.21 -15.06 0.79
C PRO A 86 5.31 -14.00 0.76
N LEU A 87 5.71 -13.56 1.96
CA LEU A 87 6.86 -12.68 2.10
C LEU A 87 8.15 -13.43 1.74
N SER A 88 8.94 -12.87 0.83
CA SER A 88 10.37 -13.16 0.77
C SER A 88 11.09 -12.25 1.77
N PRO A 89 12.02 -12.76 2.61
CA PRO A 89 12.72 -11.95 3.60
C PRO A 89 13.27 -10.64 3.03
N ILE A 90 12.97 -9.52 3.70
CA ILE A 90 13.41 -8.19 3.29
C ILE A 90 14.46 -7.67 4.27
N PHE A 91 15.57 -7.18 3.71
CA PHE A 91 16.64 -6.55 4.46
C PHE A 91 16.92 -5.18 3.83
N ILE A 92 16.79 -4.11 4.60
CA ILE A 92 17.06 -2.75 4.13
C ILE A 92 17.96 -2.02 5.12
N SER A 93 18.85 -1.16 4.60
CA SER A 93 19.63 -0.22 5.40
C SER A 93 18.96 1.14 5.32
N LEU A 94 18.43 1.64 6.43
CA LEU A 94 17.83 2.97 6.50
C LEU A 94 18.92 4.05 6.42
N ASN A 95 20.05 3.80 7.08
CA ASN A 95 21.27 4.58 6.99
C ASN A 95 22.50 3.69 7.24
N GLN A 96 23.68 4.31 7.44
CA GLN A 96 24.94 3.62 7.69
C GLN A 96 24.98 2.81 9.00
N TYR A 97 24.15 3.13 9.98
CA TYR A 97 24.12 2.50 11.30
C TYR A 97 22.85 1.68 11.55
N VAL A 98 21.73 2.01 10.90
CA VAL A 98 20.42 1.38 11.16
C VAL A 98 19.95 0.57 9.96
N GLY A 99 19.64 -0.69 10.20
CA GLY A 99 18.99 -1.59 9.25
C GLY A 99 17.72 -2.22 9.81
N VAL A 100 16.84 -2.65 8.91
CA VAL A 100 15.57 -3.32 9.22
C VAL A 100 15.54 -4.68 8.52
N ARG A 101 15.15 -5.72 9.26
CA ARG A 101 14.89 -7.07 8.74
C ARG A 101 13.42 -7.40 8.93
N ILE A 102 12.74 -7.82 7.87
CA ILE A 102 11.33 -8.21 7.89
C ILE A 102 11.28 -9.67 7.46
N LEU A 103 10.96 -10.56 8.41
CA LEU A 103 10.90 -12.00 8.18
C LEU A 103 9.46 -12.51 8.24
N GLU A 104 8.72 -12.07 9.26
CA GLU A 104 7.31 -12.41 9.51
C GLU A 104 6.64 -11.21 10.22
N GLN A 105 5.31 -11.26 10.40
CA GLN A 105 4.53 -10.18 11.01
C GLN A 105 5.04 -9.78 12.41
N ASP A 106 5.46 -10.76 13.21
CA ASP A 106 5.99 -10.60 14.56
C ASP A 106 7.52 -10.70 14.63
N LYS A 107 8.20 -10.82 13.48
CA LYS A 107 9.66 -10.86 13.37
C LYS A 107 10.14 -9.72 12.47
N ILE A 108 9.97 -8.50 12.97
CA ILE A 108 10.48 -7.28 12.33
C ILE A 108 11.56 -6.72 13.25
N ILE A 109 12.82 -6.79 12.83
CA ILE A 109 13.97 -6.49 13.67
C ILE A 109 14.64 -5.22 13.18
N ILE A 110 14.76 -4.23 14.06
CA ILE A 110 15.64 -3.08 13.84
C ILE A 110 17.00 -3.44 14.43
N SER A 111 18.06 -3.24 13.65
CA SER A 111 19.43 -3.38 14.12
C SER A 111 20.16 -2.05 14.02
N PHE A 112 20.75 -1.62 15.13
CA PHE A 112 21.68 -0.49 15.22
C PHE A 112 23.09 -1.05 15.38
N LEU A 113 24.00 -0.72 14.48
CA LEU A 113 25.41 -1.15 14.48
C LEU A 113 26.30 0.08 14.44
N ALA A 114 27.16 0.25 15.44
CA ALA A 114 28.20 1.27 15.43
C ALA A 114 29.38 0.85 16.30
N MET A 115 30.60 1.23 15.91
CA MET A 115 31.83 1.01 16.70
C MET A 115 31.99 -0.46 17.16
N GLY A 116 31.72 -1.41 16.26
CA GLY A 116 31.80 -2.85 16.55
C GLY A 116 30.72 -3.40 17.49
N ARG A 117 29.77 -2.57 17.94
CA ARG A 117 28.67 -2.97 18.83
C ARG A 117 27.34 -2.97 18.08
N GLN A 118 26.52 -3.98 18.36
CA GLN A 118 25.21 -4.12 17.74
C GLN A 118 24.11 -4.26 18.79
N VAL A 119 23.04 -3.50 18.62
CA VAL A 119 21.78 -3.67 19.36
C VAL A 119 20.71 -4.07 18.36
N LYS A 120 19.91 -5.06 18.72
CA LYS A 120 18.75 -5.52 17.95
C LYS A 120 17.53 -5.50 18.85
N PHE A 121 16.42 -5.03 18.33
CA PHE A 121 15.14 -5.14 19.02
C PHE A 121 14.02 -5.41 18.03
N ASN A 122 13.05 -6.19 18.50
CA ASN A 122 11.89 -6.59 17.71
C ASN A 122 10.81 -5.50 17.82
N VAL A 123 10.31 -5.06 16.68
CA VAL A 123 9.19 -4.12 16.54
C VAL A 123 8.01 -4.76 15.82
N GLY A 124 8.13 -6.04 15.45
CA GLY A 124 7.04 -6.84 14.89
C GLY A 124 5.97 -7.09 15.94
N THR A 125 4.73 -7.24 15.50
CA THR A 125 3.62 -7.59 16.38
C THR A 125 2.64 -8.47 15.63
N LYS A 126 2.31 -9.61 16.22
CA LYS A 126 1.25 -10.48 15.70
C LYS A 126 -0.10 -9.86 16.00
N VAL A 127 -0.65 -9.13 15.03
CA VAL A 127 -1.98 -8.57 15.13
C VAL A 127 -2.91 -9.46 14.32
N GLN A 128 -3.71 -10.26 15.03
CA GLN A 128 -4.83 -10.98 14.46
C GLN A 128 -5.84 -9.92 13.97
N VAL A 129 -6.14 -9.95 12.68
CA VAL A 129 -7.24 -9.15 12.12
C VAL A 129 -8.52 -9.84 12.57
N SER A 130 -9.05 -9.49 13.74
CA SER A 130 -10.41 -9.90 14.10
C SER A 130 -11.34 -9.46 12.97
N SER A 131 -12.28 -10.32 12.55
CA SER A 131 -13.24 -10.10 11.45
C SER A 131 -13.97 -8.75 11.49
N TRP A 132 -13.91 -8.02 12.62
CA TRP A 132 -14.40 -6.66 12.82
C TRP A 132 -13.61 -5.56 12.10
N LEU A 133 -12.38 -5.82 11.64
CA LEU A 133 -11.74 -4.98 10.64
C LEU A 133 -12.22 -5.45 9.27
N ARG A 134 -13.33 -4.82 8.87
CA ARG A 134 -14.04 -4.89 7.59
C ARG A 134 -13.20 -5.43 6.40
N PRO A 135 -13.84 -6.09 5.40
CA PRO A 135 -13.26 -6.20 4.06
C PRO A 135 -12.66 -4.84 3.64
N PRO A 136 -11.60 -4.81 2.80
CA PRO A 136 -10.80 -3.61 2.54
C PRO A 136 -11.73 -2.42 2.53
N THR A 137 -11.52 -1.47 3.45
CA THR A 137 -12.39 -0.31 3.66
C THR A 137 -12.95 0.06 2.31
N PRO A 138 -14.30 0.02 2.11
CA PRO A 138 -14.86 0.25 0.80
C PRO A 138 -14.16 1.50 0.25
N PRO A 139 -13.57 1.42 -0.96
CA PRO A 139 -12.77 2.50 -1.49
C PRO A 139 -13.51 3.81 -1.22
N GLY A 140 -12.81 4.76 -0.59
CA GLY A 140 -13.46 6.01 -0.19
C GLY A 140 -14.15 6.62 -1.40
N GLU A 141 -15.20 7.41 -1.20
CA GLU A 141 -15.99 7.98 -2.30
C GLU A 141 -15.11 8.54 -3.43
N GLY A 142 -14.06 9.29 -3.08
CA GLY A 142 -13.07 9.80 -4.03
C GLY A 142 -12.27 8.71 -4.76
N GLU A 143 -11.91 7.60 -4.12
CA GLU A 143 -11.20 6.48 -4.78
C GLU A 143 -12.09 5.76 -5.79
N LEU A 144 -13.37 5.53 -5.45
CA LEU A 144 -14.35 4.95 -6.39
C LEU A 144 -14.56 5.84 -7.60
N LEU A 145 -14.70 7.15 -7.38
CA LEU A 145 -14.84 8.12 -8.46
C LEU A 145 -13.58 8.18 -9.32
N LEU A 146 -12.38 8.20 -8.72
CA LEU A 146 -11.12 8.19 -9.47
C LEU A 146 -10.98 6.93 -10.34
N LEU A 147 -11.35 5.76 -9.82
CA LEU A 147 -11.36 4.51 -10.59
C LEU A 147 -12.38 4.57 -11.73
N ALA A 148 -13.59 5.09 -11.48
CA ALA A 148 -14.62 5.27 -12.49
C ALA A 148 -14.18 6.22 -13.62
N PHE A 149 -13.62 7.38 -13.26
CA PHE A 149 -13.07 8.35 -14.22
C PHE A 149 -11.90 7.77 -15.02
N ARG A 150 -11.03 6.97 -14.40
CA ARG A 150 -9.94 6.29 -15.11
C ARG A 150 -10.49 5.37 -16.20
N VAL A 151 -11.48 4.54 -15.89
CA VAL A 151 -12.12 3.67 -16.90
C VAL A 151 -12.78 4.49 -18.00
N ARG A 152 -13.46 5.59 -17.65
CA ARG A 152 -14.08 6.51 -18.62
C ARG A 152 -13.05 7.11 -19.58
N ILE A 153 -11.92 7.62 -19.06
CA ILE A 153 -10.83 8.17 -19.87
C ILE A 153 -10.28 7.09 -20.82
N LEU A 154 -10.04 5.88 -20.31
CA LEU A 154 -9.53 4.80 -21.15
C LEU A 154 -10.52 4.38 -22.26
N ARG A 155 -11.83 4.35 -21.99
CA ARG A 155 -12.86 4.12 -23.01
C ARG A 155 -12.88 5.22 -24.07
N LEU A 156 -12.74 6.48 -23.66
CA LEU A 156 -12.65 7.61 -24.59
C LEU A 156 -11.41 7.52 -25.48
N LEU A 157 -10.27 7.16 -24.91
CA LEU A 157 -9.02 6.96 -25.68
C LEU A 157 -9.15 5.78 -26.65
N ASP A 158 -9.80 4.70 -26.23
CA ASP A 158 -10.09 3.54 -27.10
C ASP A 158 -11.00 3.92 -28.27
N ARG A 159 -12.08 4.69 -28.01
CA ARG A 159 -12.95 5.24 -29.05
C ARG A 159 -12.19 6.15 -30.02
N LEU A 160 -11.37 7.07 -29.52
CA LEU A 160 -10.56 7.97 -30.36
C LEU A 160 -9.58 7.18 -31.25
N ARG A 161 -8.92 6.16 -30.69
CA ARG A 161 -8.06 5.26 -31.47
C ARG A 161 -8.86 4.51 -32.53
N GLY A 162 -10.05 4.04 -32.19
CA GLY A 162 -11.00 3.48 -33.14
C GLY A 162 -11.22 4.43 -34.31
N CYS A 163 -11.71 5.65 -34.05
CA CYS A 163 -12.00 6.66 -35.09
C CYS A 163 -10.81 6.94 -36.01
N LEU A 164 -9.58 6.99 -35.46
CA LEU A 164 -8.37 7.18 -36.25
C LEU A 164 -8.00 5.97 -37.12
N THR A 165 -8.32 4.76 -36.65
CA THR A 165 -7.93 3.51 -37.33
C THR A 165 -8.95 3.09 -38.39
N PHE A 166 -10.24 3.35 -38.18
CA PHE A 166 -11.31 2.94 -39.10
C PHE A 166 -12.33 4.06 -39.36
N PRO A 167 -11.93 5.17 -40.01
CA PRO A 167 -12.73 6.40 -40.13
C PRO A 167 -14.10 6.20 -40.81
N SER A 168 -14.27 5.15 -41.61
CA SER A 168 -15.49 4.87 -42.38
C SER A 168 -16.54 4.01 -41.64
N THR A 169 -16.29 3.63 -40.40
CA THR A 169 -17.18 2.71 -39.66
C THR A 169 -18.34 3.49 -39.04
N GLU A 170 -19.60 3.17 -39.37
CA GLU A 170 -20.78 3.86 -38.80
C GLU A 170 -21.32 3.21 -37.51
N GLN A 171 -20.85 2.01 -37.14
CA GLN A 171 -21.41 1.22 -36.02
C GLN A 171 -20.46 1.11 -34.82
N TRP A 172 -19.89 2.24 -34.38
CA TRP A 172 -18.96 2.29 -33.24
C TRP A 172 -19.54 1.74 -31.93
N ASP A 173 -20.83 1.93 -31.68
CA ASP A 173 -21.48 1.47 -30.46
C ASP A 173 -21.59 -0.07 -30.35
N LYS A 174 -21.32 -0.78 -31.45
CA LYS A 174 -21.34 -2.25 -31.48
C LYS A 174 -19.95 -2.87 -31.29
N ILE A 175 -18.88 -2.07 -31.36
CA ILE A 175 -17.52 -2.56 -31.16
C ILE A 175 -17.31 -2.81 -29.67
N LYS A 176 -17.04 -4.07 -29.33
CA LYS A 176 -16.80 -4.45 -27.94
C LYS A 176 -15.50 -3.80 -27.45
N PRO A 177 -15.50 -3.20 -26.25
CA PRO A 177 -14.28 -2.66 -25.69
C PRO A 177 -13.26 -3.79 -25.46
N PRO A 178 -11.96 -3.47 -25.45
CA PRO A 178 -10.90 -4.38 -25.06
C PRO A 178 -11.21 -5.13 -23.76
N ALA A 179 -10.84 -6.41 -23.70
CA ALA A 179 -11.14 -7.28 -22.55
C ALA A 179 -10.65 -6.71 -21.20
N PHE A 180 -9.54 -5.95 -21.20
CA PHE A 180 -9.04 -5.31 -19.99
C PHE A 180 -10.00 -4.23 -19.46
N LEU A 181 -10.66 -3.46 -20.33
CA LEU A 181 -11.64 -2.43 -19.93
C LEU A 181 -12.93 -3.06 -19.41
N THR A 182 -13.37 -4.15 -20.02
CA THR A 182 -14.51 -4.94 -19.53
C THR A 182 -14.24 -5.50 -18.15
N THR A 183 -13.03 -6.02 -17.94
CA THR A 183 -12.59 -6.56 -16.64
C THR A 183 -12.49 -5.48 -15.57
N GLU A 184 -11.91 -4.31 -15.91
CA GLU A 184 -11.75 -3.19 -14.98
C GLU A 184 -13.11 -2.56 -14.62
N THR A 185 -14.01 -2.43 -15.60
CA THR A 185 -15.41 -2.02 -15.39
C THR A 185 -16.09 -2.96 -14.39
N TRP A 186 -16.06 -4.27 -14.63
CA TRP A 186 -16.70 -5.25 -13.77
C TRP A 186 -16.17 -5.19 -12.33
N LYS A 187 -14.85 -5.08 -12.16
CA LYS A 187 -14.23 -4.96 -10.82
C LYS A 187 -14.71 -3.73 -10.05
N ILE A 188 -14.88 -2.58 -10.72
CA ILE A 188 -15.38 -1.37 -10.07
C ILE A 188 -16.84 -1.53 -9.65
N LEU A 189 -17.66 -2.15 -10.50
CA LEU A 189 -19.07 -2.39 -10.19
C LEU A 189 -19.22 -3.38 -9.03
N ASP A 190 -18.40 -4.43 -9.00
CA ASP A 190 -18.32 -5.39 -7.89
C ASP A 190 -17.94 -4.68 -6.58
N LEU A 191 -16.93 -3.78 -6.61
CA LEU A 191 -16.57 -2.97 -5.45
C LEU A 191 -17.71 -2.07 -4.95
N CYS A 192 -18.60 -1.61 -5.84
CA CYS A 192 -19.77 -0.82 -5.45
C CYS A 192 -20.87 -1.65 -4.77
N THR A 193 -20.81 -2.99 -4.81
CA THR A 193 -21.75 -3.87 -4.09
C THR A 193 -21.38 -4.04 -2.61
N CYS A 194 -20.20 -3.58 -2.19
CA CYS A 194 -19.72 -3.72 -0.82
C CYS A 194 -20.63 -3.00 0.20
N PRO A 195 -20.89 -3.61 1.38
CA PRO A 195 -21.68 -2.99 2.44
C PRO A 195 -20.94 -1.77 3.00
N GLY A 196 -21.44 -0.57 2.66
CA GLY A 196 -20.84 0.72 3.05
C GLY A 196 -20.82 1.76 1.93
N VAL A 197 -21.10 1.38 0.68
CA VAL A 197 -21.25 2.31 -0.45
C VAL A 197 -22.71 2.79 -0.54
N SER A 198 -22.92 4.10 -0.61
CA SER A 198 -24.26 4.69 -0.75
C SER A 198 -24.89 4.34 -2.11
N LYS A 199 -26.23 4.33 -2.18
CA LYS A 199 -26.92 4.05 -3.45
C LYS A 199 -26.66 5.13 -4.49
N GLU A 200 -26.52 6.37 -4.03
CA GLU A 200 -26.22 7.55 -4.83
C GLU A 200 -24.84 7.42 -5.49
N LEU A 201 -23.82 7.05 -4.71
CA LEU A 201 -22.46 6.85 -5.20
C LEU A 201 -22.40 5.68 -6.20
N ARG A 202 -23.09 4.58 -5.91
CA ARG A 202 -23.21 3.45 -6.85
C ARG A 202 -23.83 3.89 -8.18
N SER A 203 -24.92 4.66 -8.14
CA SER A 203 -25.59 5.18 -9.34
C SER A 203 -24.67 6.11 -10.12
N LEU A 204 -23.91 6.97 -9.44
CA LEU A 204 -22.96 7.90 -10.05
C LEU A 204 -21.82 7.15 -10.75
N VAL A 205 -21.23 6.15 -10.08
CA VAL A 205 -20.18 5.29 -10.67
C VAL A 205 -20.72 4.53 -11.88
N GLN A 206 -21.93 3.98 -11.79
CA GLN A 206 -22.57 3.30 -12.92
C GLN A 206 -22.78 4.24 -14.11
N ALA A 207 -23.19 5.49 -13.86
CA ALA A 207 -23.36 6.49 -14.91
C ALA A 207 -22.02 6.86 -15.56
N ILE A 208 -20.97 7.09 -14.77
CA ILE A 208 -19.63 7.46 -15.27
C ILE A 208 -19.03 6.35 -16.13
N VAL A 209 -19.16 5.08 -15.71
CA VAL A 209 -18.53 3.96 -16.42
C VAL A 209 -19.29 3.58 -17.70
N ASN A 210 -20.60 3.85 -17.78
CA ASN A 210 -21.43 3.52 -18.94
C ASN A 210 -21.68 4.67 -19.94
N ALA A 211 -21.32 5.91 -19.59
CA ALA A 211 -21.26 7.04 -20.53
C ALA A 211 -20.09 6.91 -21.53
#